data_AF-A0A8T6WSP5-F1
#
_entry.id   AF-A0A8T6WSP5-F1
#
_cell.length_a   1.000
_cell.length_b   1.000
_cell.length_c   1.000
_cell.angle_alpha   90.00
_cell.angle_beta   90.00
_cell.angle_gamma   90.00
#
_symmetry.space_group_name_H-M   'P 1'
#
loop_
_entity.id
_entity.type
_entity.pdbx_description
1 polymer ?
#
loop_
_entity_poly.entity_id
_entity_poly.type
_entity_poly.pdbx_seq_one_letter_code
_entity_poly.pdbx_strand_id
1 'polypeptide(L)'
;MKIGLHDFDKTGYPNLALMKLSQYHKAYGNKVEWVQNDGEYDQVYGSRVFTYSPDIFLDDKSFMEFNADEVFLGGSGFGLIARLSEEVEHTCPDYELYDLDYSLGFVTRGCYRSCDWCIVREKEGTIKPHTTVDEFL
;
A
#
# COMPACT_ATOMS: atom_id res chain seq x y z
N MET A 1 -3.68 -14.22 12.89
CA MET A 1 -4.71 -13.72 11.96
C MET A 1 -4.34 -14.10 10.53
N LYS A 2 -5.34 -14.20 9.64
CA LYS A 2 -5.21 -14.38 8.20
C LYS A 2 -5.50 -13.04 7.53
N ILE A 3 -4.49 -12.50 6.87
CA ILE A 3 -4.48 -11.15 6.29
C ILE A 3 -4.50 -11.28 4.77
N GLY A 4 -5.46 -10.61 4.14
CA GLY A 4 -5.56 -10.52 2.69
C GLY A 4 -4.96 -9.21 2.18
N LEU A 5 -4.20 -9.26 1.10
CA LEU A 5 -3.72 -8.08 0.39
C LEU A 5 -4.40 -7.97 -0.97
N HIS A 6 -4.72 -6.76 -1.40
CA HIS A 6 -5.29 -6.49 -2.71
C HIS A 6 -4.64 -5.26 -3.37
N ASP A 7 -4.00 -5.48 -4.51
CA ASP A 7 -3.46 -4.43 -5.36
C ASP A 7 -4.46 -4.08 -6.46
N PHE A 8 -5.05 -2.89 -6.37
CA PHE A 8 -6.07 -2.43 -7.32
C PHE A 8 -5.49 -1.91 -8.64
N ASP A 9 -4.21 -1.56 -8.69
CA ASP A 9 -3.65 -0.96 -9.89
C ASP A 9 -3.34 -2.00 -10.97
N LYS A 10 -2.95 -3.21 -10.56
CA LYS A 10 -2.58 -4.33 -11.47
C LYS A 10 -1.65 -3.88 -12.61
N THR A 11 -0.80 -2.88 -12.35
CA THR A 11 0.03 -2.23 -13.35
C THR A 11 1.33 -2.98 -13.66
N GLY A 12 1.64 -4.02 -12.88
CA GLY A 12 2.93 -4.72 -12.91
C GLY A 12 4.03 -4.00 -12.13
N TYR A 13 3.75 -2.85 -11.50
CA TYR A 13 4.65 -2.20 -10.56
C TYR A 13 4.36 -2.63 -9.12
N PRO A 14 5.39 -2.78 -8.27
CA PRO A 14 5.19 -3.16 -6.88
C PRO A 14 4.52 -2.04 -6.07
N ASN A 15 3.63 -2.44 -5.17
CA ASN A 15 3.00 -1.52 -4.22
C ASN A 15 3.74 -1.53 -2.88
N LEU A 16 4.55 -0.50 -2.64
CA LEU A 16 5.37 -0.39 -1.44
C LEU A 16 4.55 -0.43 -0.13
N ALA A 17 3.33 0.11 -0.12
CA ALA A 17 2.49 0.08 1.07
C ALA A 17 2.05 -1.34 1.43
N LEU A 18 1.67 -2.14 0.43
CA LEU A 18 1.30 -3.54 0.62
C LEU A 18 2.50 -4.40 1.02
N MET A 19 3.69 -4.13 0.49
CA MET A 19 4.93 -4.81 0.90
C MET A 19 5.23 -4.56 2.39
N LYS A 20 5.11 -3.32 2.85
CA LYS A 20 5.33 -2.96 4.27
C LYS A 20 4.28 -3.59 5.19
N LEU A 21 3.00 -3.55 4.80
CA LEU A 21 1.91 -4.23 5.52
C LEU A 21 2.15 -5.73 5.60
N SER A 22 2.58 -6.36 4.51
CA SER A 22 2.88 -7.79 4.47
C SER A 22 3.96 -8.15 5.49
N GLN A 23 5.10 -7.47 5.44
CA GLN A 23 6.20 -7.75 6.37
C GLN A 23 5.78 -7.49 7.82
N TYR A 24 5.08 -6.39 8.07
CA TYR A 24 4.61 -6.04 9.41
C TYR A 24 3.76 -7.16 10.00
N HIS A 25 2.72 -7.62 9.27
CA HIS A 25 1.87 -8.69 9.76
C HIS A 25 2.61 -10.03 9.89
N LYS A 26 3.50 -10.37 8.95
CA LYS A 26 4.35 -11.57 9.02
C LYS A 26 5.23 -11.56 10.28
N ALA A 27 5.77 -10.41 10.67
CA ALA A 27 6.60 -10.28 11.88
C ALA A 27 5.84 -10.62 13.18
N TYR A 28 4.52 -10.42 13.21
CA TYR A 28 3.65 -10.84 14.32
C TYR A 28 3.13 -12.28 14.19
N GLY A 29 3.65 -13.06 13.24
CA GLY A 29 3.26 -14.45 13.00
C GLY A 29 1.88 -14.59 12.33
N ASN A 30 1.35 -13.53 11.72
CA ASN A 30 0.12 -13.62 10.94
C ASN A 30 0.40 -14.28 9.59
N LYS A 31 -0.60 -15.00 9.06
CA LYS A 31 -0.56 -15.52 7.69
C LYS A 31 -0.97 -14.39 6.75
N VAL A 32 -0.12 -14.05 5.79
CA VAL A 32 -0.40 -13.01 4.78
C VAL A 32 -0.41 -13.63 3.40
N GLU A 33 -1.42 -13.33 2.60
CA GLU A 33 -1.52 -13.78 1.21
C GLU A 33 -2.31 -12.77 0.36
N TRP A 34 -2.15 -12.86 -0.96
CA TRP A 34 -3.05 -12.19 -1.89
C TRP A 34 -4.48 -12.70 -1.69
N VAL A 35 -5.45 -11.79 -1.70
CA VAL A 35 -6.87 -12.16 -1.62
C VAL A 35 -7.21 -13.18 -2.71
N GLN A 36 -7.82 -14.29 -2.29
CA GLN A 36 -8.36 -15.35 -3.15
C GLN A 36 -9.88 -15.21 -3.25
N ASN A 37 -10.47 -15.69 -4.34
CA ASN A 37 -11.92 -15.57 -4.59
C ASN A 37 -12.80 -16.24 -3.51
N ASP A 38 -12.31 -17.32 -2.90
CA ASP A 38 -12.98 -18.10 -1.84
C ASP A 38 -12.30 -17.92 -0.47
N GLY A 39 -11.43 -16.91 -0.33
CA GLY A 39 -10.67 -16.66 0.88
C GLY A 39 -11.50 -15.96 1.96
N GLU A 40 -11.48 -16.51 3.17
CA GLU A 40 -11.91 -15.84 4.41
C GLU A 40 -10.71 -15.18 5.10
N TYR A 41 -10.87 -13.96 5.63
CA TYR A 41 -9.79 -13.18 6.24
C TYR A 41 -10.24 -12.49 7.53
N ASP A 42 -9.34 -12.31 8.49
CA ASP A 42 -9.62 -11.44 9.62
C ASP A 42 -9.54 -9.96 9.17
N GLN A 43 -8.56 -9.64 8.32
CA GLN A 43 -8.38 -8.28 7.79
C GLN A 43 -7.94 -8.31 6.33
N VAL A 44 -8.45 -7.36 5.54
CA VAL A 44 -8.00 -7.12 4.16
C VAL A 44 -7.46 -5.70 4.02
N TYR A 45 -6.27 -5.59 3.42
CA TYR A 45 -5.67 -4.31 3.04
C TYR A 45 -5.66 -4.17 1.53
N GLY A 46 -6.39 -3.17 1.05
CA GLY A 46 -6.47 -2.80 -0.35
C GLY A 46 -5.72 -1.52 -0.64
N SER A 47 -4.86 -1.51 -1.66
CA SER A 47 -4.13 -0.30 -2.04
C SER A 47 -4.29 0.06 -3.52
N ARG A 48 -4.54 1.36 -3.77
CA ARG A 48 -4.59 1.96 -5.10
C ARG A 48 -3.74 3.23 -5.14
N VAL A 49 -2.63 3.19 -5.86
CA VAL A 49 -1.67 4.28 -6.05
C VAL A 49 -2.15 5.25 -7.13
N PHE A 50 -2.67 4.75 -8.26
CA PHE A 50 -3.01 5.60 -9.40
C PHE A 50 -4.51 5.89 -9.49
N THR A 51 -4.82 7.15 -9.80
CA THR A 51 -6.20 7.63 -9.99
C THR A 51 -6.77 7.27 -11.35
N TYR A 52 -5.96 6.78 -12.29
CA TYR A 52 -6.34 6.47 -13.67
C TYR A 52 -6.19 4.98 -14.04
N SER A 53 -5.82 4.10 -13.09
CA SER A 53 -5.75 2.66 -13.37
C SER A 53 -7.07 2.19 -13.97
N PRO A 54 -7.05 1.41 -15.06
CA PRO A 54 -8.24 1.01 -15.78
C PRO A 54 -9.00 -0.02 -14.96
N ASP A 55 -9.78 0.50 -13.99
CA ASP A 55 -10.98 -0.09 -13.43
C ASP A 55 -11.62 0.91 -12.43
N ILE A 56 -12.90 1.21 -12.68
CA ILE A 56 -13.92 1.66 -11.71
C ILE A 56 -14.09 3.17 -11.48
N PHE A 57 -14.60 3.85 -12.50
CA PHE A 57 -15.86 4.54 -12.26
C PHE A 57 -16.97 3.50 -12.49
N LEU A 58 -17.66 3.11 -11.41
CA LEU A 58 -19.04 2.58 -11.37
C LEU A 58 -19.35 1.07 -11.51
N ASP A 59 -18.49 0.16 -11.98
CA ASP A 59 -18.92 -1.24 -12.23
C ASP A 59 -18.19 -2.40 -11.51
N ASP A 60 -17.06 -2.21 -10.84
CA ASP A 60 -16.46 -3.33 -10.09
C ASP A 60 -17.07 -3.39 -8.69
N LYS A 61 -18.02 -4.31 -8.58
CA LYS A 61 -18.55 -4.78 -7.31
C LYS A 61 -17.49 -5.50 -6.47
N SER A 62 -16.24 -5.62 -6.91
CA SER A 62 -15.12 -6.17 -6.13
C SER A 62 -14.90 -5.45 -4.79
N PHE A 63 -15.28 -4.16 -4.69
CA PHE A 63 -15.23 -3.41 -3.43
C PHE A 63 -16.15 -3.96 -2.33
N MET A 64 -17.23 -4.67 -2.69
CA MET A 64 -18.31 -5.00 -1.77
C MET A 64 -18.29 -6.44 -1.24
N GLU A 65 -17.31 -7.27 -1.61
CA GLU A 65 -17.36 -8.71 -1.31
C GLU A 65 -16.02 -9.31 -0.86
N PHE A 66 -15.14 -8.53 -0.20
CA PHE A 66 -14.10 -9.20 0.59
C PHE A 66 -14.78 -9.92 1.76
N ASN A 67 -14.61 -11.24 1.82
CA ASN A 67 -15.06 -12.04 2.95
C ASN A 67 -14.07 -11.85 4.11
N ALA A 68 -14.21 -10.72 4.81
CA ALA A 68 -13.32 -10.31 5.88
C ALA A 68 -14.06 -9.58 7.01
N ASP A 69 -13.56 -9.73 8.24
CA ASP A 69 -14.12 -9.00 9.40
C ASP A 69 -13.85 -7.49 9.30
N GLU A 70 -12.66 -7.10 8.82
CA GLU A 70 -12.29 -5.70 8.59
C GLU A 70 -11.62 -5.48 7.23
N VAL A 71 -11.92 -4.34 6.60
CA VAL A 71 -11.34 -3.93 5.31
C VAL A 71 -10.76 -2.53 5.42
N PHE A 72 -9.50 -2.38 5.06
CA PHE A 72 -8.76 -1.13 5.04
C PHE A 72 -8.35 -0.77 3.61
N LEU A 73 -8.83 0.38 3.12
CA LEU A 73 -8.50 0.87 1.78
C LEU A 73 -7.63 2.12 1.86
N GLY A 74 -6.57 2.17 1.07
CA GLY A 74 -5.65 3.31 1.07
C GLY A 74 -4.89 3.51 -0.22
N GLY A 75 -4.16 4.62 -0.29
CA GLY A 75 -3.47 5.06 -1.49
C GLY A 75 -4.24 6.15 -2.23
N SER A 76 -3.51 6.87 -3.09
CA SER A 76 -4.00 8.12 -3.70
C SER A 76 -5.24 7.92 -4.57
N GLY A 77 -5.48 6.70 -5.06
CA GLY A 77 -6.66 6.35 -5.85
C GLY A 77 -7.96 6.28 -5.03
N PHE A 78 -7.89 6.10 -3.70
CA PHE A 78 -9.07 6.15 -2.80
C PHE A 78 -9.22 7.49 -2.08
N GLY A 79 -8.14 8.26 -2.00
CA GLY A 79 -8.12 9.56 -1.33
C GLY A 79 -6.83 9.77 -0.53
N LEU A 80 -6.70 10.93 0.12
CA LEU A 80 -5.47 11.34 0.82
C LEU A 80 -5.53 11.16 2.34
N ILE A 81 -6.62 10.57 2.85
CA ILE A 81 -6.90 10.45 4.30
C ILE A 81 -6.15 9.26 4.91
N ALA A 82 -6.19 8.10 4.24
CA ALA A 82 -5.58 6.88 4.75
C ALA A 82 -4.05 7.00 4.75
N ARG A 83 -3.44 6.71 5.89
CA ARG A 83 -1.99 6.67 6.08
C ARG A 83 -1.63 5.39 6.82
N LEU A 84 -0.46 4.83 6.50
CA LEU A 84 0.12 3.77 7.30
C LEU A 84 0.44 4.32 8.69
N SER A 85 0.37 3.46 9.70
CA SER A 85 0.94 3.77 11.01
C SER A 85 2.46 3.92 10.88
N GLU A 86 3.08 4.65 11.80
CA GLU A 86 4.54 4.84 11.79
C GLU A 86 5.29 3.50 11.82
N GLU A 87 4.79 2.54 12.60
CA GLU A 87 5.38 1.19 12.71
C GLU A 87 5.36 0.44 11.38
N VAL A 88 4.24 0.50 10.65
CA VAL A 88 4.14 -0.13 9.33
C VAL A 88 5.00 0.65 8.31
N GLU A 89 4.96 1.98 8.33
CA GLU A 89 5.74 2.81 7.42
C GLU A 89 7.26 2.57 7.59
N HIS A 90 7.75 2.27 8.79
CA HIS A 90 9.16 1.99 9.06
C HIS A 90 9.50 0.49 9.11
N THR A 91 8.61 -0.37 8.58
CA THR A 91 8.90 -1.79 8.40
C THR A 91 9.64 -2.02 7.08
N CYS A 92 10.65 -2.90 7.10
CA CYS A 92 11.36 -3.34 5.89
C CYS A 92 10.35 -3.95 4.88
N PRO A 93 10.34 -3.54 3.60
CA PRO A 93 9.38 -4.08 2.65
C PRO A 93 9.55 -5.59 2.40
N ASP A 94 8.42 -6.30 2.29
CA ASP A 94 8.39 -7.68 1.82
C ASP A 94 8.70 -7.76 0.31
N TYR A 95 9.98 -7.95 -0.04
CA TYR A 95 10.45 -8.02 -1.42
C TYR A 95 9.98 -9.28 -2.15
N GLU A 96 9.73 -10.38 -1.42
CA GLU A 96 9.22 -11.63 -2.00
C GLU A 96 7.79 -11.50 -2.50
N LEU A 97 6.99 -10.61 -1.90
CA LEU A 97 5.58 -10.40 -2.27
C LEU A 97 5.38 -10.08 -3.76
N TYR A 98 6.35 -9.40 -4.38
CA TYR A 98 6.36 -9.02 -5.79
C TYR A 98 7.57 -9.61 -6.56
N ASP A 99 8.29 -10.57 -5.97
CA ASP A 99 9.49 -11.19 -6.57
C ASP A 99 10.55 -10.17 -7.03
N LEU A 100 10.89 -9.21 -6.16
CA LEU A 100 11.84 -8.14 -6.48
C LEU A 100 13.27 -8.55 -6.15
N ASP A 101 14.19 -8.29 -7.10
CA ASP A 101 15.64 -8.47 -6.94
C ASP A 101 16.38 -7.17 -6.54
N TYR A 102 15.62 -6.12 -6.20
CA TYR A 102 16.14 -4.81 -5.79
C TYR A 102 15.40 -4.26 -4.58
N SER A 103 16.09 -3.44 -3.78
CA SER A 103 15.51 -2.70 -2.68
C SER A 103 14.71 -1.49 -3.18
N LEU A 104 13.56 -1.23 -2.56
CA LEU A 104 12.68 -0.11 -2.86
C LEU A 104 12.38 0.67 -1.58
N GLY A 105 12.42 2.01 -1.65
CA GLY A 105 12.17 2.88 -0.52
C GLY A 105 12.28 4.37 -0.87
N PHE A 106 12.11 5.23 0.13
CA PHE A 106 12.18 6.68 -0.02
C PHE A 106 13.13 7.30 1.00
N VAL A 107 14.22 7.91 0.53
CA VAL A 107 15.09 8.70 1.42
C VAL A 107 14.47 10.05 1.82
N THR A 108 13.56 10.55 0.98
CA THR A 108 12.83 11.80 1.18
C THR A 108 11.39 11.64 0.74
N ARG A 109 10.47 12.36 1.40
CA ARG A 109 9.05 12.46 1.05
C ARG A 109 8.64 13.92 0.90
N GLY A 110 7.53 14.17 0.24
CA GLY A 110 7.05 15.54 -0.05
C GLY A 110 7.72 16.19 -1.25
N CYS A 111 7.21 17.35 -1.64
CA CYS A 111 7.70 18.10 -2.79
C CYS A 111 7.75 19.60 -2.49
N TYR A 112 8.85 20.27 -2.87
CA TYR A 112 9.01 21.70 -2.69
C TYR A 112 8.19 22.53 -3.68
N ARG A 113 7.77 21.93 -4.80
CA ARG A 113 6.94 22.58 -5.83
C ARG A 113 5.48 22.64 -5.39
N SER A 114 4.76 23.65 -5.83
CA SER A 114 3.32 23.85 -5.60
C SER A 114 2.59 23.85 -6.94
N CYS A 115 2.72 22.75 -7.68
CA CYS A 115 2.07 22.60 -8.98
C CYS A 115 0.57 22.33 -8.77
N ASP A 116 -0.30 23.12 -9.39
CA ASP A 116 -1.76 23.03 -9.21
C ASP A 116 -2.36 21.69 -9.66
N TRP A 117 -1.65 20.95 -10.51
CA TRP A 117 -2.05 19.64 -11.02
C TRP A 117 -1.48 18.46 -10.24
N CYS A 118 -0.55 18.69 -9.28
CA CYS A 118 0.17 17.62 -8.59
C CYS A 118 -0.33 17.42 -7.15
N ILE A 119 -0.83 16.23 -6.85
CA ILE A 119 -1.37 15.87 -5.52
C ILE A 119 -0.30 15.75 -4.42
N VAL A 120 1.00 15.67 -4.77
CA VAL A 120 2.06 15.30 -3.80
C VAL A 120 2.18 16.31 -2.66
N ARG A 121 2.04 17.62 -2.94
CA ARG A 121 2.16 18.65 -1.89
C ARG A 121 1.01 18.58 -0.88
N GLU A 122 -0.20 18.25 -1.34
CA GLU A 122 -1.36 18.04 -0.47
C GLU A 122 -1.22 16.73 0.34
N LYS A 123 -0.78 15.65 -0.33
CA LYS A 123 -0.61 14.32 0.28
C LYS A 123 0.51 14.27 1.31
N GLU A 124 1.68 14.78 0.97
CA GLU A 124 2.93 14.55 1.72
C GLU A 124 3.52 15.81 2.34
N GLY A 125 3.07 17.00 1.92
CA GLY A 125 3.58 18.28 2.40
C GLY A 125 4.85 18.75 1.68
N THR A 126 5.57 19.66 2.32
CA THR A 126 6.88 20.11 1.85
C THR A 126 7.91 19.00 1.99
N ILE A 127 8.99 19.09 1.20
CA ILE A 127 10.08 18.11 1.24
C ILE A 127 10.62 17.93 2.66
N LYS A 128 10.78 16.67 3.06
CA LYS A 128 11.31 16.27 4.37
C LYS A 128 12.13 14.99 4.26
N PRO A 129 13.12 14.80 5.14
CA PRO A 129 13.76 13.50 5.32
C PRO A 129 12.72 12.43 5.66
N HIS A 130 12.95 11.20 5.23
CA HIS A 130 12.07 10.09 5.56
C HIS A 130 12.85 8.94 6.17
N THR A 131 13.68 8.25 5.38
CA THR A 131 14.49 7.14 5.87
C THR A 131 15.95 7.27 5.43
N THR A 132 16.84 6.66 6.19
CA THR A 132 18.25 6.51 5.80
C THR A 132 18.40 5.31 4.87
N VAL A 133 19.39 5.34 3.99
CA VAL A 133 19.69 4.18 3.11
C VAL A 133 19.97 2.92 3.94
N ASP A 134 20.55 3.08 5.13
CA ASP A 134 20.92 1.98 6.02
C ASP A 134 19.76 1.43 6.87
N GLU A 135 18.54 1.98 6.76
CA GLU A 135 17.43 1.56 7.63
C GLU A 135 17.05 0.08 7.47
N PHE A 136 17.24 -0.45 6.26
CA PHE A 136 16.84 -1.82 5.89
C PHE A 136 18.01 -2.68 5.40
N LEU A 137 19.26 -2.26 5.68
CA LEU A 137 20.47 -3.02 5.36
C LEU A 137 20.84 -4.02 6.46
#